data_AF-A0A6I9PB28-F1
#
_entry.id   AF-A0A6I9PB28-F1
#
_cell.length_a   1.000
_cell.length_b   1.000
_cell.length_c   1.000
_cell.angle_alpha   90.00
_cell.angle_beta   90.00
_cell.angle_gamma   90.00
#
_symmetry.space_group_name_H-M   'P 1'
#
loop_
_entity.id
_entity.type
_entity.pdbx_description
1 polymer ?
#
loop_
_entity_poly.entity_id
_entity_poly.type
_entity_poly.pdbx_seq_one_letter_code
_entity_poly.pdbx_strand_id
1 'polypeptide(L)'
;RHFFRNMGSIITYAFLGTAISCFVIGNLMYGVVKLMQVLGQLTDKFYYTDCLFFGAIMSATDPVTVLAIFNDLHADGDLYALLFGESVMNDAVAIVLSSSIVAYQPSGTNTHMFDAAAFFKSVGVFIGIFSGSFVMGAATGVVTALVTKFTKLHCFPLLETALFFLMSWSTFLLAEACGFTGELKGK
;
A
#
# COMPACT_ATOMS: atom_id res chain seq x y z
N ARG A 1 -19.28 6.98 15.12
CA ARG A 1 -18.98 8.42 15.41
C ARG A 1 -17.56 8.62 15.99
N HIS A 2 -16.99 7.65 16.71
CA HIS A 2 -15.60 7.69 17.21
C HIS A 2 -14.54 7.29 16.16
N PHE A 3 -14.85 6.32 15.29
CA PHE A 3 -13.98 5.89 14.17
C PHE A 3 -13.52 7.06 13.28
N PHE A 4 -14.45 7.88 12.78
CA PHE A 4 -14.15 9.06 11.96
C PHE A 4 -13.40 10.18 12.68
N ARG A 5 -13.35 10.17 14.02
CA ARG A 5 -12.62 11.19 14.81
C ARG A 5 -11.13 10.86 14.94
N ASN A 6 -10.79 9.57 14.90
CA ASN A 6 -9.41 9.10 15.00
C ASN A 6 -8.84 8.62 13.66
N MET A 7 -9.66 8.44 12.60
CA MET A 7 -9.22 8.03 11.26
C MET A 7 -7.97 8.77 10.76
N GLY A 8 -7.87 10.09 10.97
CA GLY A 8 -6.68 10.85 10.59
C GLY A 8 -5.41 10.40 11.32
N SER A 9 -5.52 10.10 12.61
CA SER A 9 -4.41 9.54 13.41
C SER A 9 -4.05 8.13 12.95
N ILE A 10 -5.05 7.31 12.59
CA ILE A 10 -4.82 5.94 12.08
C ILE A 10 -4.06 5.99 10.76
N ILE A 11 -4.51 6.84 9.83
CA ILE A 11 -3.88 7.01 8.52
C ILE A 11 -2.45 7.53 8.68
N THR A 12 -2.24 8.47 9.61
CA THR A 12 -0.92 9.04 9.85
C THR A 12 0.02 8.00 10.47
N TYR A 13 -0.43 7.22 11.45
CA TYR A 13 0.37 6.14 12.05
C TYR A 13 0.65 5.02 11.06
N ALA A 14 -0.35 4.57 10.29
CA ALA A 14 -0.16 3.56 9.26
C ALA A 14 0.85 4.03 8.21
N PHE A 15 0.75 5.28 7.76
CA PHE A 15 1.66 5.81 6.75
C PHE A 15 3.09 6.00 7.27
N LEU A 16 3.26 6.65 8.43
CA LEU A 16 4.58 6.88 9.02
C LEU A 16 5.21 5.57 9.49
N GLY A 17 4.46 4.70 10.15
CA GLY A 17 4.95 3.44 10.69
C GLY A 17 5.48 2.52 9.59
N THR A 18 4.79 2.46 8.47
CA THR A 18 5.17 1.60 7.33
C THR A 18 6.32 2.19 6.54
N ALA A 19 6.34 3.49 6.31
CA ALA A 19 7.49 4.17 5.72
C ALA A 19 8.76 3.95 6.56
N ILE A 20 8.67 4.18 7.89
CA ILE A 20 9.80 3.98 8.80
C ILE A 20 10.23 2.50 8.79
N SER A 21 9.30 1.55 8.87
CA SER A 21 9.62 0.11 8.89
C SER A 21 10.31 -0.33 7.59
N CYS A 22 9.80 0.12 6.44
CA CYS A 22 10.41 -0.13 5.13
C CYS A 22 11.86 0.39 5.08
N PHE A 23 12.11 1.62 5.55
CA PHE A 23 13.47 2.18 5.59
C PHE A 23 14.37 1.44 6.57
N VAL A 24 13.90 1.11 7.77
CA VAL A 24 14.69 0.42 8.78
C VAL A 24 15.08 -0.98 8.29
N ILE A 25 14.13 -1.76 7.78
CA ILE A 25 14.38 -3.10 7.26
C ILE A 25 15.27 -3.05 6.01
N GLY A 26 15.02 -2.10 5.10
CA GLY A 26 15.82 -1.93 3.88
C GLY A 26 17.28 -1.55 4.17
N ASN A 27 17.51 -0.63 5.12
CA ASN A 27 18.87 -0.24 5.52
C ASN A 27 19.58 -1.36 6.31
N LEU A 28 18.86 -2.08 7.17
CA LEU A 28 19.41 -3.24 7.88
C LEU A 28 19.86 -4.32 6.88
N MET A 29 19.02 -4.63 5.90
CA MET A 29 19.34 -5.60 4.85
C MET A 29 20.56 -5.16 4.02
N TYR A 30 20.63 -3.87 3.65
CA TYR A 30 21.80 -3.32 2.97
C TYR A 30 23.09 -3.45 3.81
N GLY A 31 23.00 -3.22 5.12
CA GLY A 31 24.10 -3.42 6.05
C GLY A 31 24.58 -4.87 6.12
N VAL A 32 23.66 -5.83 6.16
CA VAL A 32 23.96 -7.27 6.14
C VAL A 32 24.62 -7.67 4.81
N VAL A 33 24.09 -7.20 3.68
CA VAL A 33 24.67 -7.46 2.35
C VAL A 33 26.08 -6.88 2.23
N LYS A 34 26.32 -5.67 2.76
CA LYS A 34 27.66 -5.08 2.80
C LYS A 34 28.62 -5.86 3.69
N LEU A 35 28.16 -6.35 4.84
CA LEU A 35 28.96 -7.18 5.72
C LEU A 35 29.34 -8.51 5.04
N MET A 36 28.39 -9.16 4.35
CA MET A 36 28.65 -10.40 3.60
C MET A 36 29.56 -10.19 2.37
N GLN A 37 29.52 -9.02 1.73
CA GLN A 37 30.50 -8.63 0.70
C GLN A 37 31.91 -8.52 1.28
N VAL A 38 32.08 -7.92 2.46
CA VAL A 38 33.38 -7.82 3.14
C VAL A 38 33.91 -9.19 3.58
N LEU A 39 33.00 -10.11 3.95
CA LEU A 39 33.32 -11.50 4.30
C LEU A 39 33.59 -12.40 3.07
N GLY A 40 33.51 -11.87 1.85
CA GLY A 40 33.85 -12.60 0.62
C GLY A 40 32.89 -13.72 0.22
N GLN A 41 31.68 -13.77 0.82
CA GLN A 41 30.66 -14.80 0.56
C GLN A 41 29.71 -14.45 -0.59
N LEU A 42 29.71 -13.20 -1.08
CA LEU A 42 28.79 -12.72 -2.12
C LEU A 42 29.55 -11.98 -3.23
N THR A 43 29.46 -12.50 -4.45
CA THR A 43 30.10 -11.96 -5.67
C THR A 43 29.16 -11.06 -6.48
N ASP A 44 27.84 -11.17 -6.27
CA ASP A 44 26.86 -10.45 -7.09
C ASP A 44 26.58 -9.01 -6.61
N LYS A 45 26.36 -8.14 -7.60
CA LYS A 45 26.02 -6.72 -7.42
C LYS A 45 24.57 -6.60 -6.96
N PHE A 46 24.33 -6.78 -5.67
CA PHE A 46 23.02 -6.45 -5.07
C PHE A 46 22.77 -4.94 -5.12
N TYR A 47 21.61 -4.54 -5.62
CA TYR A 47 21.22 -3.15 -5.69
C TYR A 47 20.51 -2.73 -4.40
N TYR A 48 20.66 -1.46 -4.01
CA TYR A 48 19.97 -0.91 -2.86
C TYR A 48 18.44 -0.94 -3.02
N THR A 49 17.98 -0.88 -4.28
CA THR A 49 16.56 -0.99 -4.66
C THR A 49 15.97 -2.34 -4.27
N ASP A 50 16.71 -3.44 -4.42
CA ASP A 50 16.27 -4.79 -4.04
C ASP A 50 16.08 -4.90 -2.52
N CYS A 51 16.98 -4.27 -1.75
CA CYS A 51 16.89 -4.23 -0.28
C CYS A 51 15.70 -3.40 0.20
N LEU A 52 15.44 -2.26 -0.44
CA LEU A 52 14.26 -1.44 -0.16
C LEU A 52 12.96 -2.13 -0.56
N PHE A 53 12.95 -2.84 -1.70
CA PHE A 53 11.79 -3.60 -2.16
C PHE A 53 11.44 -4.70 -1.16
N PHE A 54 12.45 -5.42 -0.67
CA PHE A 54 12.27 -6.39 0.41
C PHE A 54 11.72 -5.73 1.69
N GLY A 55 12.25 -4.56 2.06
CA GLY A 55 11.72 -3.78 3.19
C GLY A 55 10.25 -3.36 3.01
N ALA A 56 9.84 -2.99 1.79
CA ALA A 56 8.47 -2.62 1.48
C ALA A 56 7.52 -3.81 1.61
N ILE A 57 7.89 -4.99 1.10
CA ILE A 57 7.10 -6.22 1.22
C ILE A 57 6.96 -6.62 2.70
N MET A 58 8.06 -6.60 3.45
CA MET A 58 8.06 -6.97 4.88
C MET A 58 7.35 -5.95 5.77
N SER A 59 7.11 -4.73 5.27
CA SER A 59 6.41 -3.71 6.03
C SER A 59 4.92 -4.01 6.17
N ALA A 60 4.31 -4.77 5.27
CA ALA A 60 2.90 -5.18 5.37
C ALA A 60 2.71 -6.12 6.57
N THR A 61 1.97 -5.66 7.57
CA THR A 61 1.68 -6.43 8.79
C THR A 61 0.28 -7.00 8.74
N ASP A 62 0.16 -8.31 8.91
CA ASP A 62 -1.13 -8.99 9.04
C ASP A 62 -1.40 -9.37 10.51
N PRO A 63 -2.33 -8.69 11.20
CA PRO A 63 -2.72 -9.04 12.56
C PRO A 63 -3.90 -10.02 12.60
N VAL A 64 -4.28 -10.73 11.53
CA VAL A 64 -5.43 -11.66 11.54
C VAL A 64 -5.45 -12.57 12.78
N THR A 65 -4.29 -13.10 13.18
CA THR A 65 -4.18 -13.95 14.37
C THR A 65 -4.40 -13.17 15.67
N VAL A 66 -3.93 -11.92 15.74
CA VAL A 66 -4.10 -11.04 16.90
C VAL A 66 -5.57 -10.62 17.01
N LEU A 67 -6.24 -10.24 15.91
CA LEU A 67 -7.66 -9.91 15.94
C LEU A 67 -8.52 -11.09 16.40
N ALA A 68 -8.20 -12.32 15.99
CA ALA A 68 -8.94 -13.52 16.42
C ALA A 68 -8.87 -13.69 17.95
N ILE A 69 -7.69 -13.56 18.54
CA ILE A 69 -7.49 -13.66 19.99
C ILE A 69 -8.18 -12.51 20.72
N PHE A 70 -8.09 -11.29 20.21
CA PHE A 70 -8.75 -10.13 20.82
C PHE A 70 -10.28 -10.23 20.79
N ASN A 71 -10.84 -10.84 19.74
CA ASN A 71 -12.27 -11.13 19.64
C ASN A 71 -12.72 -12.15 20.69
N ASP A 72 -11.93 -13.21 20.91
CA ASP A 72 -12.22 -14.22 21.94
C ASP A 72 -12.14 -13.64 23.36
N LEU A 73 -11.23 -12.68 23.59
CA LEU A 73 -11.07 -11.98 24.87
C LEU A 73 -12.13 -10.88 25.15
N HIS A 74 -13.13 -10.68 24.29
CA HIS A 74 -14.11 -9.58 24.40
C HIS A 74 -13.43 -8.20 24.49
N ALA A 75 -12.37 -7.99 23.71
CA ALA A 75 -11.68 -6.72 23.72
C ALA A 75 -12.52 -5.58 23.12
N ASP A 76 -12.16 -4.35 23.49
CA ASP A 76 -12.90 -3.16 23.13
C ASP A 76 -13.03 -3.01 21.60
N GLY A 77 -14.25 -2.78 21.11
CA GLY A 77 -14.55 -2.73 19.67
C GLY A 77 -13.79 -1.60 18.95
N ASP A 78 -13.38 -0.57 19.69
CA ASP A 78 -12.56 0.52 19.19
C ASP A 78 -11.13 0.06 18.86
N LEU A 79 -10.54 -0.84 19.65
CA LEU A 79 -9.20 -1.39 19.40
C LEU A 79 -9.21 -2.34 18.20
N TYR A 80 -10.27 -3.14 18.08
CA TYR A 80 -10.47 -4.01 16.92
C TYR A 80 -10.54 -3.19 15.62
N ALA A 81 -11.38 -2.14 15.61
CA ALA A 81 -11.54 -1.29 14.44
C ALA A 81 -10.24 -0.53 14.10
N LEU A 82 -9.48 -0.13 15.11
CA LEU A 82 -8.18 0.53 14.96
C LEU A 82 -7.15 -0.39 14.27
N LEU A 83 -6.94 -1.60 14.82
CA LEU A 83 -5.95 -2.56 14.33
C LEU A 83 -6.30 -3.10 12.94
N PHE A 84 -7.59 -3.34 12.69
CA PHE A 84 -8.09 -3.67 11.35
C PHE A 84 -7.77 -2.56 10.35
N GLY A 85 -8.08 -1.30 10.72
CA GLY A 85 -7.83 -0.14 9.87
C GLY A 85 -6.35 0.08 9.57
N GLU A 86 -5.48 -0.07 10.57
CA GLU A 86 -4.02 0.02 10.41
C GLU A 86 -3.50 -0.98 9.36
N SER A 87 -3.98 -2.21 9.41
CA SER A 87 -3.45 -3.31 8.60
C SER A 87 -3.87 -3.23 7.14
N VAL A 88 -5.13 -2.86 6.91
CA VAL A 88 -5.63 -2.58 5.55
C VAL A 88 -4.88 -1.40 4.93
N MET A 89 -4.62 -0.35 5.71
CA MET A 89 -3.85 0.80 5.23
C MET A 89 -2.38 0.45 4.97
N ASN A 90 -1.79 -0.39 5.82
CA ASN A 90 -0.41 -0.84 5.67
C ASN A 90 -0.20 -1.60 4.36
N ASP A 91 -1.09 -2.55 4.03
CA ASP A 91 -1.01 -3.31 2.78
C ASP A 91 -1.07 -2.39 1.54
N ALA A 92 -2.00 -1.42 1.55
CA ALA A 92 -2.09 -0.41 0.49
C ALA A 92 -0.81 0.42 0.36
N VAL A 93 -0.21 0.86 1.48
CA VAL A 93 1.04 1.64 1.46
C VAL A 93 2.23 0.79 0.99
N ALA A 94 2.32 -0.47 1.40
CA ALA A 94 3.36 -1.41 0.98
C ALA A 94 3.33 -1.68 -0.53
N ILE A 95 2.14 -1.85 -1.11
CA ILE A 95 1.96 -2.02 -2.57
C ILE A 95 2.38 -0.76 -3.33
N VAL A 96 2.03 0.43 -2.84
CA VAL A 96 2.42 1.69 -3.51
C VAL A 96 3.93 1.96 -3.35
N LEU A 97 4.51 1.65 -2.18
CA LEU A 97 5.95 1.76 -1.94
C LEU A 97 6.74 0.82 -2.87
N SER A 98 6.37 -0.46 -2.92
CA SER A 98 7.01 -1.44 -3.78
C SER A 98 6.91 -1.05 -5.27
N SER A 99 5.72 -0.63 -5.72
CA SER A 99 5.52 -0.13 -7.09
C SER A 99 6.39 1.10 -7.40
N SER A 100 6.56 2.01 -6.44
CA SER A 100 7.41 3.20 -6.59
C SER A 100 8.90 2.84 -6.66
N ILE A 101 9.34 1.81 -5.92
CA ILE A 101 10.71 1.29 -5.97
C ILE A 101 10.98 0.58 -7.31
N VAL A 102 10.02 -0.18 -7.84
CA VAL A 102 10.14 -0.78 -9.18
C VAL A 102 10.15 0.29 -10.27
N ALA A 103 9.33 1.33 -10.15
CA ALA A 103 9.31 2.48 -11.07
C ALA A 103 10.61 3.31 -11.01
N TYR A 104 11.37 3.22 -9.93
CA TYR A 104 12.71 3.79 -9.79
C TYR A 104 13.78 3.00 -10.57
N GLN A 105 13.46 1.83 -11.11
CA GLN A 105 14.36 1.01 -11.92
C GLN A 105 14.22 1.20 -13.46
N PRO A 106 14.22 2.41 -14.05
CA PRO A 106 14.39 2.56 -15.49
C PRO A 106 15.88 2.76 -15.83
N SER A 107 16.46 1.73 -16.45
CA SER A 107 17.53 1.81 -17.45
C SER A 107 18.70 2.78 -17.20
N GLY A 108 19.78 2.25 -16.62
CA GLY A 108 21.10 2.43 -17.24
C GLY A 108 22.00 3.58 -16.77
N THR A 109 21.73 4.30 -15.69
CA THR A 109 22.70 5.27 -15.13
C THR A 109 23.41 4.73 -13.90
N ASN A 110 24.52 4.03 -14.17
CA ASN A 110 25.55 3.61 -13.21
C ASN A 110 26.15 4.83 -12.49
N THR A 111 25.46 5.37 -11.48
CA THR A 111 26.09 6.29 -10.54
C THR A 111 25.91 5.76 -9.12
N HIS A 112 27.02 5.32 -8.54
CA HIS A 112 27.17 4.74 -7.22
C HIS A 112 27.00 5.76 -6.08
N MET A 113 26.07 6.71 -6.21
CA MET A 113 25.77 7.68 -5.17
C MET A 113 24.26 7.76 -4.97
N PHE A 114 23.87 7.77 -3.69
CA PHE A 114 22.55 8.16 -3.24
C PHE A 114 22.25 9.56 -3.78
N ASP A 115 21.64 9.62 -4.95
CA ASP A 115 21.21 10.89 -5.52
C ASP A 115 19.93 11.29 -4.79
N ALA A 116 20.04 12.30 -3.93
CA ALA A 116 18.92 12.86 -3.20
C ALA A 116 17.81 13.34 -4.15
N ALA A 117 18.17 13.74 -5.39
CA ALA A 117 17.21 14.09 -6.42
C ALA A 117 16.40 12.87 -6.90
N ALA A 118 17.04 11.72 -7.04
CA ALA A 118 16.40 10.48 -7.44
C ALA A 118 15.50 9.94 -6.31
N PHE A 119 15.90 10.09 -5.05
CA PHE A 119 15.05 9.81 -3.88
C PHE A 119 13.80 10.71 -3.86
N PHE A 120 13.97 12.02 -4.04
CA PHE A 120 12.85 12.97 -4.04
C PHE A 120 11.89 12.71 -5.20
N LYS A 121 12.41 12.29 -6.36
CA LYS A 121 11.61 11.84 -7.50
C LYS A 121 10.76 10.61 -7.14
N SER A 122 11.32 9.61 -6.45
CA SER A 122 10.56 8.44 -5.98
C SER A 122 9.46 8.82 -4.99
N VAL A 123 9.76 9.73 -4.06
CA VAL A 123 8.74 10.25 -3.12
C VAL A 123 7.63 10.99 -3.88
N GLY A 124 7.97 11.76 -4.92
CA GLY A 124 7.00 12.42 -5.78
C GLY A 124 6.11 11.44 -6.55
N VAL A 125 6.69 10.40 -7.13
CA VAL A 125 5.94 9.32 -7.82
C VAL A 125 5.03 8.59 -6.83
N PHE A 126 5.53 8.28 -5.64
CA PHE A 126 4.78 7.65 -4.57
C PHE A 126 3.55 8.49 -4.17
N ILE A 127 3.73 9.79 -3.91
CA ILE A 127 2.63 10.69 -3.57
C ILE A 127 1.63 10.79 -4.73
N GLY A 128 2.11 10.83 -5.97
CA GLY A 128 1.27 10.87 -7.17
C GLY A 128 0.39 9.63 -7.32
N ILE A 129 0.97 8.43 -7.23
CA ILE A 129 0.23 7.16 -7.32
C ILE A 129 -0.72 7.01 -6.12
N PHE A 130 -0.27 7.29 -4.90
CA PHE A 130 -1.08 7.18 -3.70
C PHE A 130 -2.29 8.12 -3.74
N SER A 131 -2.07 9.41 -4.02
CA SER A 131 -3.15 10.40 -4.09
C SER A 131 -4.10 10.13 -5.27
N GLY A 132 -3.58 9.72 -6.42
CA GLY A 132 -4.38 9.32 -7.58
C GLY A 132 -5.29 8.14 -7.26
N SER A 133 -4.75 7.05 -6.71
CA SER A 133 -5.53 5.88 -6.30
C SER A 133 -6.56 6.19 -5.22
N PHE A 134 -6.21 7.04 -4.24
CA PHE A 134 -7.14 7.48 -3.20
C PHE A 134 -8.32 8.28 -3.76
N VAL A 135 -8.04 9.25 -4.63
CA VAL A 135 -9.09 10.09 -5.27
C VAL A 135 -9.98 9.24 -6.17
N MET A 136 -9.41 8.33 -6.96
CA MET A 136 -10.20 7.42 -7.79
C MET A 136 -11.10 6.51 -6.95
N GLY A 137 -10.56 5.87 -5.90
CA GLY A 137 -11.34 5.03 -5.01
C GLY A 137 -12.44 5.78 -4.26
N ALA A 138 -12.15 7.01 -3.80
CA ALA A 138 -13.15 7.87 -3.19
C ALA A 138 -14.25 8.26 -4.19
N ALA A 139 -13.89 8.60 -5.43
CA ALA A 139 -14.84 8.97 -6.47
C ALA A 139 -15.77 7.80 -6.81
N THR A 140 -15.25 6.59 -7.02
CA THR A 140 -16.08 5.43 -7.35
C THR A 140 -16.93 4.98 -6.16
N GLY A 141 -16.43 5.11 -4.93
CA GLY A 141 -17.22 4.90 -3.71
C GLY A 141 -18.39 5.87 -3.59
N VAL A 142 -18.17 7.16 -3.87
CA VAL A 142 -19.24 8.18 -3.88
C VAL A 142 -20.24 7.91 -5.00
N VAL A 143 -19.79 7.57 -6.20
CA VAL A 143 -20.68 7.22 -7.32
C VAL A 143 -21.54 6.01 -6.95
N THR A 144 -20.95 4.95 -6.40
CA THR A 144 -21.68 3.76 -5.95
C THR A 144 -22.71 4.10 -4.87
N ALA A 145 -22.32 4.90 -3.87
CA ALA A 145 -23.22 5.35 -2.82
C ALA A 145 -24.39 6.19 -3.35
N LEU A 146 -24.14 7.07 -4.34
CA LEU A 146 -25.18 7.86 -5.00
C LEU A 146 -26.13 6.96 -5.81
N VAL A 147 -25.61 6.02 -6.60
CA VAL A 147 -26.41 5.06 -7.37
C VAL A 147 -27.34 4.26 -6.46
N THR A 148 -26.81 3.71 -5.36
CA THR A 148 -27.63 2.95 -4.39
C THR A 148 -28.68 3.83 -3.71
N LYS A 149 -28.35 5.08 -3.40
CA LYS A 149 -29.27 6.05 -2.77
C LYS A 149 -30.41 6.48 -3.70
N PHE A 150 -30.12 6.76 -4.98
CA PHE A 150 -31.13 7.24 -5.93
C PHE A 150 -32.05 6.13 -6.44
N THR A 151 -31.57 4.89 -6.50
CA THR A 151 -32.29 3.80 -7.17
C THR A 151 -33.17 2.99 -6.20
N LYS A 152 -33.25 3.37 -4.91
CA LYS A 152 -34.01 2.65 -3.84
C LYS A 152 -33.82 1.12 -3.93
N LEU A 153 -32.57 0.68 -4.13
CA LEU A 153 -32.25 -0.73 -4.39
C LEU A 153 -32.45 -1.66 -3.19
N HIS A 154 -32.69 -1.11 -1.99
CA HIS A 154 -32.95 -1.84 -0.76
C HIS A 154 -34.11 -2.87 -0.89
N CYS A 155 -34.99 -2.72 -1.87
CA CYS A 155 -36.06 -3.69 -2.13
C CYS A 155 -35.58 -4.98 -2.82
N PHE A 156 -34.37 -5.00 -3.40
CA PHE A 156 -33.83 -6.14 -4.16
C PHE A 156 -32.38 -6.44 -3.77
N PRO A 157 -32.13 -7.22 -2.69
CA PRO A 157 -30.79 -7.47 -2.16
C PRO A 157 -29.84 -8.17 -3.15
N LEU A 158 -30.38 -8.96 -4.08
CA LEU A 158 -29.61 -9.59 -5.17
C LEU A 158 -29.07 -8.58 -6.19
N LEU A 159 -29.83 -7.53 -6.50
CA LEU A 159 -29.40 -6.50 -7.46
C LEU A 159 -28.36 -5.56 -6.82
N GLU A 160 -28.51 -5.27 -5.53
CA GLU A 160 -27.59 -4.42 -4.77
C GLU A 160 -26.19 -5.04 -4.69
N THR A 161 -26.12 -6.32 -4.32
CA THR A 161 -24.86 -7.08 -4.26
C THR A 161 -24.21 -7.19 -5.64
N ALA A 162 -24.96 -7.52 -6.69
CA ALA A 162 -24.44 -7.57 -8.06
C ALA A 162 -23.87 -6.23 -8.55
N LEU A 163 -24.55 -5.11 -8.27
CA LEU A 163 -24.07 -3.77 -8.60
C LEU A 163 -22.82 -3.39 -7.82
N PHE A 164 -22.72 -3.74 -6.54
CA PHE A 164 -21.51 -3.52 -5.74
C PHE A 164 -20.30 -4.25 -6.34
N PHE A 165 -20.47 -5.51 -6.75
CA PHE A 165 -19.41 -6.27 -7.42
C PHE A 165 -19.01 -5.65 -8.77
N LEU A 166 -19.99 -5.27 -9.60
CA LEU A 166 -19.72 -4.65 -10.90
C LEU A 166 -19.01 -3.30 -10.79
N MET A 167 -19.40 -2.48 -9.81
CA MET A 167 -18.80 -1.16 -9.60
C MET A 167 -17.40 -1.24 -8.98
N SER A 168 -17.16 -2.23 -8.11
CA SER A 168 -15.81 -2.54 -7.62
C SER A 168 -14.89 -2.96 -8.78
N TRP A 169 -15.37 -3.86 -9.64
CA TRP A 169 -14.62 -4.34 -10.80
C TRP A 169 -14.37 -3.25 -11.84
N SER A 170 -15.34 -2.36 -12.07
CA SER A 170 -15.16 -1.24 -13.01
C SER A 170 -14.11 -0.23 -12.52
N THR A 171 -14.01 -0.03 -11.20
CA THR A 171 -12.96 0.80 -10.59
C THR A 171 -11.58 0.21 -10.84
N PHE A 172 -11.43 -1.11 -10.70
CA PHE A 172 -10.18 -1.80 -11.01
C PHE A 172 -9.79 -1.66 -12.48
N LEU A 173 -10.73 -1.91 -13.40
CA LEU A 173 -10.50 -1.74 -14.84
C LEU A 173 -10.17 -0.30 -15.24
N LEU A 174 -10.77 0.70 -14.56
CA LEU A 174 -10.45 2.11 -14.76
C LEU A 174 -9.03 2.45 -14.28
N ALA A 175 -8.61 1.91 -13.14
CA ALA A 175 -7.26 2.09 -12.63
C ALA A 175 -6.20 1.47 -13.57
N GLU A 176 -6.51 0.32 -14.16
CA GLU A 176 -5.68 -0.28 -15.22
C GLU A 176 -5.66 0.57 -16.50
N ALA A 177 -6.82 1.02 -16.97
CA ALA A 177 -6.93 1.84 -18.19
C ALA A 177 -6.21 3.18 -18.06
N CYS A 178 -6.19 3.77 -16.87
CA CYS A 178 -5.43 4.98 -16.57
C CYS A 178 -3.93 4.71 -16.29
N GLY A 179 -3.50 3.44 -16.26
CA GLY A 179 -2.11 3.03 -16.09
C GLY A 179 -1.57 3.17 -14.66
N PHE A 180 -2.45 3.20 -13.65
CA PHE A 180 -2.09 3.29 -12.23
C PHE A 180 -1.77 1.92 -11.61
N THR A 181 -2.27 0.84 -12.19
CA THR A 181 -1.92 -0.54 -11.81
C THR A 181 -1.09 -1.16 -12.95
N GLY A 182 0.18 -1.47 -12.66
CA GLY A 182 1.20 -1.85 -13.65
C GLY A 182 1.05 -3.24 -14.27
N GLU A 183 -0.10 -3.92 -14.14
CA GLU A 183 -0.25 -5.33 -14.55
C GLU A 183 -0.36 -5.51 -16.08
N LEU A 184 -0.88 -4.53 -16.83
CA LEU A 184 -1.11 -4.66 -18.29
C LEU A 184 -0.03 -4.03 -19.19
N LYS A 185 1.03 -3.41 -18.64
CA LYS A 185 2.15 -2.91 -19.47
C LYS A 185 3.11 -4.00 -19.98
N GLY A 186 2.80 -5.29 -19.72
CA GLY A 186 3.67 -6.42 -19.97
C GLY A 186 3.16 -7.49 -20.94
N LYS A 187 2.20 -7.19 -21.83
CA LYS A 187 1.86 -8.05 -22.97
C LYS A 187 1.98 -7.32 -24.29
#